data_AF-A0A3B9YBZ5-F1
#
_entry.id   AF-A0A3B9YBZ5-F1
#
_cell.length_a   1.000
_cell.length_b   1.000
_cell.length_c   1.000
_cell.angle_alpha   90.00
_cell.angle_beta   90.00
_cell.angle_gamma   90.00
#
_symmetry.space_group_name_H-M   'P 1'
#
loop_
_entity.id
_entity.type
_entity.pdbx_description
1 polymer ?
#
loop_
_entity_poly.entity_id
_entity_poly.type
_entity_poly.pdbx_seq_one_letter_code
_entity_poly.pdbx_strand_id
1 'polypeptide(L)'
;MSQNLINSLDRKYKSFINEKSDWSFYLGIADYIKYIKETPKIYQVIENKILSEYSKEQEKLQKIRDKADDEILKAKDKLFRIIENKKLSYESLKKTIEVYQQYENNDRNSNLTQTENLNSALEDIVRNLYENGYKKIVKDFVSEKQDYPDLMEAFIFSPSMNEYYKESKKFEAKKSTTYWGHWINLELIYLAVYKKDELLEELRKDKKRIMDLWGFSLVVDEMNKIREQHEEPYKIKANFEPVIYERSRYTGYITRTHNFIIDELEKIEELNLEIKKKLNSLPKEKPAEESKIRYSFNKNGNKCYVKIGQFDEMEFEKNPALIINFFCNSSKYKNDYKSYHDFNGYYKFEKDIGSSDFARRIKEINERVKENTKNLINEIILQKPKNDNKNNELNQ
;
A
#
# COMPACT_ATOMS: atom_id res chain seq x y z
N MET A 1 -22.97 5.00 17.73
CA MET A 1 -21.65 5.67 17.65
C MET A 1 -21.19 5.75 16.19
N SER A 2 -21.44 4.73 15.37
CA SER A 2 -21.22 4.68 13.92
C SER A 2 -22.17 5.57 13.10
N GLN A 3 -23.47 5.63 13.42
CA GLN A 3 -24.37 6.62 12.80
C GLN A 3 -23.89 8.08 12.94
N ASN A 4 -23.31 8.45 14.09
CA ASN A 4 -22.76 9.80 14.29
C ASN A 4 -21.51 10.06 13.42
N LEU A 5 -20.76 9.00 13.11
CA LEU A 5 -19.57 9.06 12.25
C LEU A 5 -19.98 9.27 10.79
N ILE A 6 -20.93 8.47 10.31
CA ILE A 6 -21.53 8.57 8.96
C ILE A 6 -22.12 9.97 8.76
N ASN A 7 -22.95 10.44 9.69
CA ASN A 7 -23.54 11.78 9.62
C ASN A 7 -22.48 12.89 9.65
N SER A 8 -21.40 12.72 10.42
CA SER A 8 -20.30 13.70 10.47
C SER A 8 -19.53 13.76 9.14
N LEU A 9 -19.29 12.60 8.52
CA LEU A 9 -18.63 12.48 7.23
C LEU A 9 -19.49 13.08 6.11
N ASP A 10 -20.78 12.75 6.06
CA ASP A 10 -21.75 13.28 5.11
C ASP A 10 -21.88 14.81 5.22
N ARG A 11 -21.94 15.36 6.44
CA ARG A 11 -21.95 16.82 6.64
C ARG A 11 -20.69 17.48 6.08
N LYS A 12 -19.51 16.87 6.26
CA LYS A 12 -18.26 17.39 5.70
C LYS A 12 -18.22 17.29 4.18
N TYR A 13 -18.75 16.22 3.60
CA TYR A 13 -18.89 16.10 2.15
C TYR A 13 -19.81 17.20 1.57
N LYS A 14 -20.99 17.38 2.18
CA LYS A 14 -21.98 18.38 1.76
C LYS A 14 -21.50 19.82 1.89
N SER A 15 -20.54 20.10 2.77
CA SER A 15 -20.06 21.47 3.00
C SER A 15 -19.19 22.03 1.87
N PHE A 16 -18.70 21.22 0.93
CA PHE A 16 -17.87 21.72 -0.16
C PHE A 16 -18.30 21.28 -1.57
N ILE A 17 -19.08 20.19 -1.70
CA ILE A 17 -19.36 19.58 -3.00
C ILE A 17 -20.03 20.54 -4.00
N ASN A 18 -20.84 21.49 -3.49
CA ASN A 18 -21.58 22.47 -4.29
C ASN A 18 -20.98 23.89 -4.23
N GLU A 19 -19.77 24.06 -3.71
CA GLU A 19 -19.10 25.36 -3.65
C GLU A 19 -18.91 25.95 -5.05
N LYS A 20 -19.10 27.26 -5.26
CA LYS A 20 -18.92 27.83 -6.62
C LYS A 20 -17.46 28.13 -6.94
N SER A 21 -16.68 28.45 -5.92
CA SER A 21 -15.24 28.71 -6.04
C SER A 21 -14.48 27.39 -6.19
N ASP A 22 -13.55 27.31 -7.13
CA ASP A 22 -12.67 26.15 -7.28
C ASP A 22 -11.76 25.99 -6.07
N TRP A 23 -11.18 27.09 -5.58
CA TRP A 23 -10.37 27.04 -4.37
C TRP A 23 -11.14 26.50 -3.16
N SER A 24 -12.37 26.98 -2.93
CA SER A 24 -13.21 26.52 -1.81
C SER A 24 -13.58 25.04 -1.95
N PHE A 25 -13.82 24.59 -3.19
CA PHE A 25 -14.05 23.18 -3.50
C PHE A 25 -12.82 22.31 -3.17
N TYR A 26 -11.62 22.67 -3.65
CA TYR A 26 -10.40 21.91 -3.41
C TYR A 26 -9.94 21.96 -1.95
N LEU A 27 -10.08 23.11 -1.28
CA LEU A 27 -9.83 23.23 0.15
C LEU A 27 -10.76 22.30 0.95
N GLY A 28 -12.04 22.25 0.57
CA GLY A 28 -13.00 21.32 1.17
C GLY A 28 -12.65 19.85 0.96
N ILE A 29 -12.14 19.47 -0.21
CA ILE A 29 -11.59 18.12 -0.43
C ILE A 29 -10.40 17.87 0.49
N ALA A 30 -9.45 18.81 0.59
CA ALA A 30 -8.28 18.66 1.47
C ALA A 30 -8.70 18.46 2.93
N ASP A 31 -9.66 19.23 3.42
CA ASP A 31 -10.23 19.11 4.76
C ASP A 31 -10.94 17.78 5.00
N TYR A 32 -11.66 17.30 3.98
CA TYR A 32 -12.34 16.02 4.02
C TYR A 32 -11.35 14.85 4.11
N ILE A 33 -10.30 14.87 3.28
CA ILE A 33 -9.24 13.85 3.31
C ILE A 33 -8.46 13.91 4.62
N LYS A 34 -8.14 15.11 5.11
CA LYS A 34 -7.52 15.29 6.44
C LYS A 34 -8.37 14.66 7.53
N TYR A 35 -9.68 14.93 7.56
CA TYR A 35 -10.59 14.35 8.53
C TYR A 35 -10.63 12.81 8.47
N ILE A 36 -10.64 12.23 7.26
CA ILE A 36 -10.56 10.77 7.10
C ILE A 36 -9.29 10.22 7.73
N LYS A 37 -8.12 10.80 7.40
CA LYS A 37 -6.81 10.35 7.92
C LYS A 37 -6.71 10.51 9.44
N GLU A 38 -7.31 11.55 10.01
CA GLU A 38 -7.36 11.80 11.45
C GLU A 38 -8.40 10.95 12.20
N THR A 39 -9.23 10.18 11.48
CA THR A 39 -10.30 9.37 12.05
C THR A 39 -10.03 7.88 11.85
N PRO A 40 -9.44 7.17 12.84
CA PRO A 40 -8.91 5.82 12.65
C PRO A 40 -9.91 4.80 12.07
N LYS A 41 -11.18 4.86 12.49
CA LYS A 41 -12.23 3.96 11.97
C LYS A 41 -12.50 4.14 10.49
N ILE A 42 -12.45 5.38 9.98
CA ILE A 42 -12.68 5.67 8.56
C ILE A 42 -11.41 5.34 7.79
N TYR A 43 -10.24 5.73 8.31
CA TYR A 43 -8.96 5.43 7.68
C TYR A 43 -8.70 3.92 7.52
N GLN A 44 -9.14 3.10 8.48
CA GLN A 44 -9.09 1.64 8.34
C GLN A 44 -9.88 1.11 7.14
N VAL A 45 -10.97 1.77 6.73
CA VAL A 45 -11.68 1.41 5.49
C VAL A 45 -10.80 1.70 4.28
N ILE A 46 -10.14 2.86 4.27
CA ILE A 46 -9.20 3.24 3.20
C ILE A 46 -8.06 2.22 3.12
N GLU A 47 -7.37 1.93 4.22
CA GLU A 47 -6.25 1.01 4.24
C GLU A 47 -6.66 -0.40 3.79
N ASN A 48 -7.72 -0.95 4.38
CA ASN A 48 -8.08 -2.35 4.16
C ASN A 48 -8.78 -2.60 2.83
N LYS A 49 -9.49 -1.62 2.27
CA LYS A 49 -10.31 -1.81 1.07
C LYS A 49 -9.76 -1.12 -0.16
N ILE A 50 -9.15 0.05 0.00
CA ILE A 50 -8.67 0.86 -1.11
C ILE A 50 -7.16 0.63 -1.31
N LEU A 51 -6.35 0.90 -0.29
CA LEU A 51 -4.89 0.80 -0.42
C LEU A 51 -4.42 -0.66 -0.53
N SER A 52 -5.11 -1.61 0.10
CA SER A 52 -4.76 -3.03 -0.03
C SER A 52 -4.92 -3.57 -1.46
N GLU A 53 -5.89 -3.06 -2.23
CA GLU A 53 -6.06 -3.42 -3.64
C GLU A 53 -4.92 -2.84 -4.48
N TYR A 54 -4.60 -1.56 -4.27
CA TYR A 54 -3.45 -0.91 -4.89
C TYR A 54 -2.14 -1.66 -4.64
N SER A 55 -1.88 -2.03 -3.38
CA SER A 55 -0.68 -2.80 -3.01
C SER A 55 -0.60 -4.14 -3.74
N LYS A 56 -1.71 -4.87 -3.88
CA LYS A 56 -1.74 -6.14 -4.63
C LYS A 56 -1.44 -5.96 -6.12
N GLU A 57 -1.97 -4.90 -6.74
CA GLU A 57 -1.69 -4.62 -8.14
C GLU A 57 -0.22 -4.18 -8.35
N GLN A 58 0.31 -3.37 -7.45
CA GLN A 58 1.73 -3.00 -7.43
C GLN A 58 2.64 -4.23 -7.24
N GLU A 59 2.30 -5.14 -6.33
CA GLU A 59 3.04 -6.39 -6.11
C GLU A 59 3.05 -7.26 -7.38
N LYS A 60 1.94 -7.31 -8.12
CA LYS A 60 1.87 -8.02 -9.40
C LYS A 60 2.84 -7.41 -10.43
N LEU A 61 2.84 -6.08 -10.58
CA LEU A 61 3.76 -5.39 -11.48
C LEU A 61 5.21 -5.59 -11.06
N GLN A 62 5.49 -5.53 -9.74
CA GLN A 62 6.81 -5.74 -9.19
C GLN A 62 7.36 -7.13 -9.54
N LYS A 63 6.55 -8.18 -9.39
CA LYS A 63 6.95 -9.56 -9.75
C LYS A 63 7.28 -9.73 -11.23
N ILE A 64 6.60 -9.00 -12.12
CA ILE A 64 6.90 -9.03 -13.56
C ILE A 64 8.19 -8.25 -13.81
N ARG A 65 8.38 -7.11 -13.14
CA ARG A 65 9.58 -6.29 -13.24
C ARG A 65 10.83 -7.03 -12.77
N ASP A 66 10.76 -7.74 -11.65
CA ASP A 66 11.89 -8.52 -11.13
C ASP A 66 12.36 -9.59 -12.13
N LYS A 67 11.41 -10.25 -12.82
CA LYS A 67 11.74 -11.20 -13.89
C LYS A 67 12.37 -10.52 -15.09
N ALA A 68 11.87 -9.34 -15.46
CA ALA A 68 12.44 -8.55 -16.54
C ALA A 68 13.86 -8.10 -16.22
N ASP A 69 14.14 -7.65 -14.99
CA ASP A 69 15.47 -7.28 -14.54
C ASP A 69 16.45 -8.45 -14.68
N ASP A 70 16.05 -9.66 -14.27
CA ASP A 70 16.86 -10.87 -14.42
C ASP A 70 17.15 -11.21 -15.90
N GLU A 71 16.17 -11.04 -16.78
CA GLU A 71 16.32 -11.26 -18.23
C GLU A 71 17.25 -10.23 -18.86
N ILE A 72 17.06 -8.95 -18.55
CA ILE A 72 17.88 -7.83 -19.03
C ILE A 72 19.33 -8.01 -18.57
N LEU A 73 19.57 -8.40 -17.31
CA LEU A 73 20.91 -8.61 -16.78
C LEU A 73 21.63 -9.75 -17.51
N LYS A 74 20.95 -10.88 -17.73
CA LYS A 74 21.51 -12.02 -18.51
C LYS A 74 21.81 -11.60 -19.95
N ALA A 75 20.93 -10.83 -20.56
CA ALA A 75 21.10 -10.31 -21.90
C ALA A 75 22.30 -9.34 -21.97
N LYS A 76 22.42 -8.41 -21.02
CA LYS A 76 23.56 -7.50 -20.88
C LYS A 76 24.86 -8.28 -20.82
N ASP A 77 24.98 -9.21 -19.89
CA ASP A 77 26.21 -9.98 -19.68
C ASP A 77 26.61 -10.77 -20.93
N LYS A 78 25.64 -11.37 -21.62
CA LYS A 78 25.87 -12.06 -22.89
C LYS A 78 26.36 -11.09 -23.97
N LEU A 79 25.70 -9.95 -24.13
CA LEU A 79 26.02 -8.96 -25.15
C LEU A 79 27.41 -8.33 -24.93
N PHE A 80 27.72 -7.97 -23.69
CA PHE A 80 28.98 -7.33 -23.33
C PHE A 80 30.17 -8.28 -23.52
N ARG A 81 30.02 -9.55 -23.15
CA ARG A 81 31.03 -10.59 -23.46
C ARG A 81 31.27 -10.73 -24.95
N ILE A 82 30.22 -10.64 -25.76
CA ILE A 82 30.33 -10.71 -27.22
C ILE A 82 31.11 -9.50 -27.77
N ILE A 83 30.76 -8.29 -27.33
CA ILE A 83 31.43 -7.03 -27.70
C ILE A 83 32.92 -7.11 -27.37
N GLU A 84 33.26 -7.57 -26.15
CA GLU A 84 34.63 -7.72 -25.67
C GLU A 84 35.42 -8.76 -26.48
N ASN A 85 34.87 -9.97 -26.64
CA ASN A 85 35.52 -11.06 -27.38
C ASN A 85 35.78 -10.71 -28.85
N LYS A 86 34.89 -9.93 -29.46
CA LYS A 86 35.01 -9.47 -30.84
C LYS A 86 35.80 -8.16 -30.96
N LYS A 87 36.24 -7.58 -29.84
CA LYS A 87 36.98 -6.30 -29.76
C LYS A 87 36.27 -5.18 -30.50
N LEU A 88 34.93 -5.12 -30.40
CA LEU A 88 34.13 -4.10 -31.06
C LEU A 88 34.30 -2.78 -30.33
N SER A 89 34.83 -1.77 -31.03
CA SER A 89 35.10 -0.46 -30.45
C SER A 89 35.02 0.60 -31.54
N TYR A 90 33.91 1.34 -31.55
CA TYR A 90 33.69 2.49 -32.41
C TYR A 90 32.83 3.51 -31.67
N GLU A 91 32.90 4.76 -32.11
CA GLU A 91 32.42 5.92 -31.35
C GLU A 91 30.94 5.83 -30.95
N SER A 92 30.06 5.45 -31.88
CA SER A 92 28.63 5.35 -31.59
C SER A 92 28.30 4.22 -30.60
N LEU A 93 29.01 3.09 -30.66
CA LEU A 93 28.86 1.99 -29.71
C LEU A 93 29.30 2.40 -28.30
N LYS A 94 30.45 3.09 -28.17
CA LYS A 94 30.94 3.60 -26.88
C LYS A 94 29.90 4.50 -26.22
N LYS A 95 29.32 5.43 -26.97
CA LYS A 95 28.26 6.31 -26.47
C LYS A 95 27.05 5.54 -25.96
N THR A 96 26.57 4.53 -26.69
CA THR A 96 25.43 3.72 -26.22
C THR A 96 25.75 2.91 -24.96
N ILE A 97 26.99 2.40 -24.83
CA ILE A 97 27.46 1.70 -23.62
C ILE A 97 27.56 2.67 -22.43
N GLU A 98 28.11 3.87 -22.65
CA GLU A 98 28.18 4.91 -21.61
C GLU A 98 26.79 5.30 -21.10
N VAL A 99 25.80 5.43 -21.99
CA VAL A 99 24.40 5.71 -21.60
C VAL A 99 23.84 4.57 -20.74
N TYR A 100 24.07 3.31 -21.12
CA TYR A 100 23.66 2.17 -20.31
C TYR A 100 24.27 2.24 -18.90
N GLN A 101 25.59 2.49 -18.80
CA GLN A 101 26.31 2.59 -17.54
C GLN A 101 25.82 3.74 -16.67
N GLN A 102 25.47 4.88 -17.27
CA GLN A 102 24.87 6.01 -16.53
C GLN A 102 23.54 5.63 -15.88
N TYR A 103 22.69 4.84 -16.54
CA TYR A 103 21.47 4.32 -15.94
C TYR A 103 21.75 3.25 -14.87
N GLU A 104 22.71 2.35 -15.12
CA GLU A 104 23.14 1.32 -14.15
C GLU A 104 23.64 1.96 -12.84
N ASN A 105 24.40 3.06 -12.95
CA ASN A 105 24.97 3.77 -11.81
C ASN A 105 24.03 4.81 -11.18
N ASN A 106 22.84 5.05 -11.75
CA ASN A 106 21.92 6.13 -11.37
C ASN A 106 22.49 7.55 -11.54
N ASP A 107 23.40 7.74 -12.48
CA ASP A 107 24.00 9.04 -12.83
C ASP A 107 23.15 9.85 -13.81
N ARG A 108 22.07 9.24 -14.34
CA ARG A 108 21.15 9.85 -15.30
C ARG A 108 19.72 9.79 -14.81
N ASN A 109 19.07 10.96 -14.77
CA ASN A 109 17.67 11.10 -14.38
C ASN A 109 16.74 10.74 -15.54
N SER A 110 15.62 10.08 -15.21
CA SER A 110 14.58 9.68 -16.17
C SER A 110 13.24 9.56 -15.45
N ASN A 111 12.15 9.77 -16.19
CA ASN A 111 10.78 9.49 -15.72
C ASN A 111 10.42 8.00 -15.76
N LEU A 112 11.26 7.20 -16.40
CA LEU A 112 11.06 5.76 -16.51
C LEU A 112 11.69 5.05 -15.31
N THR A 113 11.18 3.86 -14.99
CA THR A 113 11.78 2.98 -14.00
C THR A 113 13.20 2.56 -14.40
N GLN A 114 14.02 2.15 -13.44
CA GLN A 114 15.38 1.67 -13.72
C GLN A 114 15.37 0.52 -14.74
N THR A 115 14.45 -0.43 -14.58
CA THR A 115 14.23 -1.55 -15.50
C THR A 115 13.95 -1.09 -16.93
N GLU A 116 13.05 -0.14 -17.13
CA GLU A 116 12.73 0.41 -18.46
C GLU A 116 13.93 1.13 -19.09
N ASN A 117 14.67 1.92 -18.29
CA ASN A 117 15.87 2.60 -18.77
C ASN A 117 16.95 1.61 -19.19
N LEU A 118 17.21 0.56 -18.39
CA LEU A 118 18.20 -0.47 -18.71
C LEU A 118 17.78 -1.28 -19.95
N ASN A 119 16.50 -1.65 -20.07
CA ASN A 119 15.98 -2.31 -21.27
C ASN A 119 16.20 -1.43 -22.51
N SER A 120 15.74 -0.18 -22.48
CA SER A 120 15.87 0.75 -23.61
C SER A 120 17.33 1.00 -23.99
N ALA A 121 18.22 1.17 -23.01
CA ALA A 121 19.64 1.36 -23.29
C ALA A 121 20.28 0.09 -23.88
N LEU A 122 19.84 -1.10 -23.49
CA LEU A 122 20.31 -2.35 -24.08
C LEU A 122 19.80 -2.52 -25.53
N GLU A 123 18.55 -2.16 -25.80
CA GLU A 123 17.98 -2.09 -27.15
C GLU A 123 18.80 -1.17 -28.06
N ASP A 124 19.24 -0.02 -27.56
CA ASP A 124 20.07 0.93 -28.31
C ASP A 124 21.44 0.34 -28.67
N ILE A 125 22.08 -0.41 -27.76
CA ILE A 125 23.34 -1.11 -28.04
C ILE A 125 23.11 -2.19 -29.12
N VAL A 126 22.06 -3.00 -28.98
CA VAL A 126 21.72 -4.06 -29.94
C VAL A 126 21.44 -3.47 -31.33
N ARG A 127 20.64 -2.40 -31.40
CA ARG A 127 20.32 -1.68 -32.64
C ARG A 127 21.57 -1.11 -33.29
N ASN A 128 22.42 -0.47 -32.51
CA ASN A 128 23.67 0.09 -32.99
C ASN A 128 24.57 -1.00 -33.61
N LEU A 129 24.71 -2.16 -32.98
CA LEU A 129 25.44 -3.30 -33.54
C LEU A 129 24.78 -3.83 -34.82
N TYR A 130 23.45 -3.95 -34.84
CA TYR A 130 22.70 -4.44 -36.00
C TYR A 130 22.93 -3.54 -37.23
N GLU A 131 22.77 -2.23 -37.06
CA GLU A 131 22.91 -1.21 -38.12
C GLU A 131 24.36 -1.06 -38.62
N ASN A 132 25.36 -1.34 -37.79
CA ASN A 132 26.78 -1.30 -38.16
C ASN A 132 27.31 -2.63 -38.72
N GLY A 133 26.42 -3.50 -39.21
CA GLY A 133 26.80 -4.72 -39.94
C GLY A 133 27.09 -5.93 -39.05
N TYR A 134 26.85 -5.85 -37.75
CA TYR A 134 27.05 -6.96 -36.80
C TYR A 134 25.79 -7.80 -36.58
N LYS A 135 24.84 -7.81 -37.54
CA LYS A 135 23.57 -8.56 -37.46
C LYS A 135 23.73 -10.01 -36.95
N LYS A 136 24.67 -10.76 -37.54
CA LYS A 136 24.95 -12.17 -37.16
C LYS A 136 25.33 -12.35 -35.70
N ILE A 137 25.91 -11.33 -35.08
CA ILE A 137 26.40 -11.33 -33.71
C ILE A 137 25.26 -11.09 -32.72
N VAL A 138 24.27 -10.27 -33.11
CA VAL A 138 23.12 -9.91 -32.27
C VAL A 138 21.84 -10.67 -32.59
N LYS A 139 21.91 -11.70 -33.46
CA LYS A 139 20.76 -12.50 -33.89
C LYS A 139 19.95 -13.14 -32.75
N ASP A 140 20.58 -13.38 -31.60
CA ASP A 140 19.92 -13.97 -30.43
C ASP A 140 19.16 -12.93 -29.59
N PHE A 141 19.24 -11.65 -29.95
CA PHE A 141 18.64 -10.52 -29.24
C PHE A 141 17.48 -9.87 -30.03
N VAL A 142 17.35 -10.20 -31.32
CA VAL A 142 16.36 -9.61 -32.23
C VAL A 142 15.62 -10.69 -33.00
N SER A 143 14.37 -10.41 -33.36
CA SER A 143 13.67 -11.11 -34.44
C SER A 143 13.71 -10.28 -35.73
N GLU A 144 13.71 -10.96 -36.87
CA GLU A 144 13.71 -10.34 -38.19
C GLU A 144 12.37 -10.58 -38.89
N LYS A 145 11.91 -9.61 -39.70
CA LYS A 145 10.64 -9.74 -40.41
C LYS A 145 10.69 -10.90 -41.42
N GLN A 146 9.65 -11.73 -41.43
CA GLN A 146 9.56 -12.89 -42.32
C GLN A 146 9.66 -12.52 -43.81
N ASP A 147 9.05 -11.40 -44.22
CA ASP A 147 9.06 -10.92 -45.61
C ASP A 147 10.30 -10.06 -45.94
N TYR A 148 11.04 -9.61 -44.92
CA TYR A 148 12.20 -8.72 -45.05
C TYR A 148 13.25 -9.07 -43.98
N PRO A 149 14.03 -10.16 -44.15
CA PRO A 149 14.96 -10.63 -43.13
C PRO A 149 16.08 -9.63 -42.81
N ASP A 150 16.29 -8.63 -43.68
CA ASP A 150 17.23 -7.54 -43.40
C ASP A 150 16.70 -6.46 -42.46
N LEU A 151 15.42 -6.51 -42.08
CA LEU A 151 14.78 -5.56 -41.17
C LEU A 151 14.49 -6.20 -39.82
N MET A 152 15.03 -5.59 -38.77
CA MET A 152 14.69 -5.90 -37.39
C MET A 152 13.20 -5.68 -37.14
N GLU A 153 12.53 -6.68 -36.57
CA GLU A 153 11.11 -6.63 -36.21
C GLU A 153 10.92 -6.26 -34.74
N ALA A 154 11.60 -6.97 -33.83
CA ALA A 154 11.46 -6.76 -32.39
C ALA A 154 12.71 -7.21 -31.63
N PHE A 155 12.86 -6.71 -30.41
CA PHE A 155 13.83 -7.22 -29.43
C PHE A 155 13.22 -8.38 -28.64
N ILE A 156 13.98 -9.46 -28.46
CA ILE A 156 13.48 -10.72 -27.88
C ILE A 156 14.18 -11.14 -26.58
N PHE A 157 15.10 -10.32 -26.08
CA PHE A 157 15.93 -10.67 -24.94
C PHE A 157 15.23 -10.51 -23.58
N SER A 158 14.07 -9.83 -23.52
CA SER A 158 13.20 -9.82 -22.34
C SER A 158 11.71 -9.92 -22.72
N PRO A 159 11.15 -11.13 -22.81
CA PRO A 159 9.70 -11.33 -22.94
C PRO A 159 8.92 -10.71 -21.78
N SER A 160 9.48 -10.70 -20.56
CA SER A 160 8.83 -10.13 -19.38
C SER A 160 8.66 -8.61 -19.47
N MET A 161 9.52 -7.89 -20.20
CA MET A 161 9.31 -6.46 -20.46
C MET A 161 8.07 -6.16 -21.31
N ASN A 162 7.79 -7.00 -22.31
CA ASN A 162 6.56 -6.87 -23.11
C ASN A 162 5.31 -7.10 -22.24
N GLU A 163 5.36 -8.06 -21.32
CA GLU A 163 4.30 -8.27 -20.33
C GLU A 163 4.19 -7.07 -19.38
N TYR A 164 5.31 -6.55 -18.89
CA TYR A 164 5.37 -5.39 -18.01
C TYR A 164 4.71 -4.17 -18.64
N TYR A 165 5.07 -3.79 -19.87
CA TYR A 165 4.45 -2.65 -20.56
C TYR A 165 2.94 -2.82 -20.75
N LYS A 166 2.50 -4.04 -21.09
CA LYS A 166 1.08 -4.35 -21.26
C LYS A 166 0.31 -4.23 -19.94
N GLU A 167 0.83 -4.79 -18.85
CA GLU A 167 0.19 -4.74 -17.54
C GLU A 167 0.28 -3.34 -16.90
N SER A 168 1.39 -2.63 -17.09
CA SER A 168 1.57 -1.24 -16.65
C SER A 168 0.55 -0.32 -17.33
N LYS A 169 0.35 -0.46 -18.65
CA LYS A 169 -0.69 0.31 -19.37
C LYS A 169 -2.10 0.01 -18.85
N LYS A 170 -2.40 -1.25 -18.51
CA LYS A 170 -3.69 -1.61 -17.89
C LYS A 170 -3.83 -1.01 -16.50
N PHE A 171 -2.77 -1.04 -15.70
CA PHE A 171 -2.73 -0.46 -14.37
C PHE A 171 -2.98 1.05 -14.41
N GLU A 172 -2.31 1.77 -15.32
CA GLU A 172 -2.54 3.21 -15.53
C GLU A 172 -3.97 3.51 -15.99
N ALA A 173 -4.52 2.71 -16.92
CA ALA A 173 -5.90 2.88 -17.37
C ALA A 173 -6.91 2.71 -16.22
N LYS A 174 -6.66 1.79 -15.28
CA LYS A 174 -7.52 1.54 -14.12
C LYS A 174 -7.60 2.72 -13.17
N LYS A 175 -6.56 3.56 -13.04
CA LYS A 175 -6.52 4.70 -12.12
C LYS A 175 -7.73 5.62 -12.21
N SER A 176 -8.29 5.78 -13.42
CA SER A 176 -9.47 6.63 -13.64
C SER A 176 -10.79 6.02 -13.13
N THR A 177 -10.82 4.71 -12.88
CA THR A 177 -12.06 3.95 -12.60
C THR A 177 -12.10 3.29 -11.22
N THR A 178 -10.94 3.04 -10.61
CA THR A 178 -10.80 2.36 -9.32
C THR A 178 -10.82 3.33 -8.14
N TYR A 179 -11.27 2.84 -6.97
CA TYR A 179 -11.28 3.64 -5.74
C TYR A 179 -9.89 4.07 -5.30
N TRP A 180 -8.87 3.22 -5.52
CA TRP A 180 -7.50 3.58 -5.16
C TRP A 180 -6.94 4.68 -6.07
N GLY A 181 -7.28 4.66 -7.35
CA GLY A 181 -6.87 5.72 -8.27
C GLY A 181 -7.55 7.05 -7.92
N HIS A 182 -8.82 7.00 -7.55
CA HIS A 182 -9.54 8.17 -7.02
C HIS A 182 -8.90 8.69 -5.73
N TRP A 183 -8.62 7.79 -4.79
CA TRP A 183 -8.00 8.13 -3.50
C TRP A 183 -6.64 8.81 -3.68
N ILE A 184 -5.75 8.26 -4.52
CA ILE A 184 -4.44 8.87 -4.81
C ILE A 184 -4.61 10.30 -5.34
N ASN A 185 -5.54 10.51 -6.28
CA ASN A 185 -5.79 11.85 -6.82
C ASN A 185 -6.34 12.83 -5.76
N LEU A 186 -7.24 12.36 -4.89
CA LEU A 186 -7.78 13.17 -3.78
C LEU A 186 -6.70 13.47 -2.73
N GLU A 187 -5.81 12.51 -2.45
CA GLU A 187 -4.69 12.68 -1.55
C GLU A 187 -3.67 13.69 -2.10
N LEU A 188 -3.47 13.77 -3.42
CA LEU A 188 -2.65 14.82 -4.03
C LEU A 188 -3.17 16.23 -3.74
N ILE A 189 -4.50 16.44 -3.63
CA ILE A 189 -5.05 17.73 -3.20
C ILE A 189 -4.66 18.01 -1.75
N TYR A 190 -4.85 17.04 -0.85
CA TYR A 190 -4.45 17.19 0.55
C TYR A 190 -2.96 17.54 0.66
N LEU A 191 -2.10 16.87 -0.11
CA LEU A 191 -0.67 17.14 -0.12
C LEU A 191 -0.36 18.53 -0.65
N ALA A 192 -0.96 18.95 -1.76
CA ALA A 192 -0.74 20.26 -2.35
C ALA A 192 -1.25 21.42 -1.47
N VAL A 193 -2.34 21.21 -0.74
CA VAL A 193 -2.93 22.24 0.14
C VAL A 193 -2.21 22.32 1.48
N TYR A 194 -1.96 21.18 2.14
CA TYR A 194 -1.49 21.15 3.53
C TYR A 194 -0.03 20.75 3.73
N LYS A 195 0.58 20.06 2.75
CA LYS A 195 1.89 19.42 2.90
C LYS A 195 2.91 19.85 1.85
N LYS A 196 2.58 20.84 1.00
CA LYS A 196 3.43 21.21 -0.15
C LYS A 196 4.85 21.58 0.25
N ASP A 197 5.02 22.40 1.28
CA ASP A 197 6.35 22.92 1.64
C ASP A 197 7.21 21.81 2.25
N GLU A 198 6.63 21.00 3.16
CA GLU A 198 7.26 19.83 3.77
C GLU A 198 7.73 18.82 2.69
N LEU A 199 6.84 18.48 1.75
CA LEU A 199 7.13 17.47 0.74
C LEU A 199 8.09 18.00 -0.35
N LEU A 200 7.97 19.25 -0.78
CA LEU A 200 8.93 19.85 -1.72
C LEU A 200 10.33 19.95 -1.10
N GLU A 201 10.43 20.25 0.20
CA GLU A 201 11.73 20.27 0.90
C GLU A 201 12.33 18.86 1.00
N GLU A 202 11.53 17.85 1.34
CA GLU A 202 11.97 16.45 1.35
C GLU A 202 12.49 16.02 -0.02
N LEU A 203 11.73 16.29 -1.08
CA LEU A 203 12.09 15.93 -2.45
C LEU A 203 13.35 16.64 -2.95
N ARG A 204 13.61 17.89 -2.51
CA ARG A 204 14.83 18.63 -2.86
C ARG A 204 16.10 18.04 -2.22
N LYS A 205 15.97 17.35 -1.08
CA LYS A 205 17.12 16.76 -0.37
C LYS A 205 17.65 15.51 -1.08
N ASP A 206 16.82 14.81 -1.85
CA ASP A 206 17.20 13.60 -2.58
C ASP A 206 17.29 13.86 -4.08
N LYS A 207 18.53 13.96 -4.59
CA LYS A 207 18.79 14.15 -6.03
C LYS A 207 18.22 13.02 -6.90
N LYS A 208 18.03 11.82 -6.35
CA LYS A 208 17.44 10.69 -7.09
C LYS A 208 15.95 10.87 -7.34
N ARG A 209 15.29 11.76 -6.58
CA ARG A 209 13.85 12.05 -6.68
C ARG A 209 13.57 13.36 -7.42
N ILE A 210 14.48 13.78 -8.29
CA ILE A 210 14.31 15.03 -9.05
C ILE A 210 13.06 15.00 -9.95
N MET A 211 12.72 13.84 -10.51
CA MET A 211 11.51 13.72 -11.33
C MET A 211 10.24 13.77 -10.48
N ASP A 212 10.25 13.16 -9.29
CA ASP A 212 9.17 13.32 -8.30
C ASP A 212 9.01 14.79 -7.90
N LEU A 213 10.13 15.49 -7.66
CA LEU A 213 10.15 16.92 -7.36
C LEU A 213 9.49 17.72 -8.47
N TRP A 214 9.86 17.47 -9.73
CA TRP A 214 9.30 18.17 -10.89
C TRP A 214 7.82 17.88 -11.04
N GLY A 215 7.42 16.61 -10.97
CA GLY A 215 6.02 16.19 -11.04
C GLY A 215 5.16 16.83 -9.95
N PHE A 216 5.62 16.80 -8.70
CA PHE A 216 4.88 17.40 -7.58
C PHE A 216 4.89 18.94 -7.64
N SER A 217 5.97 19.57 -8.13
CA SER A 217 6.01 21.02 -8.32
C SER A 217 4.94 21.49 -9.31
N LEU A 218 4.72 20.77 -10.42
CA LEU A 218 3.66 21.08 -11.38
C LEU A 218 2.27 21.03 -10.73
N VAL A 219 2.02 20.01 -9.91
CA VAL A 219 0.77 19.84 -9.16
C VAL A 219 0.58 21.01 -8.19
N VAL A 220 1.62 21.39 -7.43
CA VAL A 220 1.58 22.52 -6.49
C VAL A 220 1.37 23.86 -7.20
N ASP A 221 2.04 24.07 -8.34
CA ASP A 221 1.94 25.30 -9.12
C ASP A 221 0.52 25.54 -9.65
N GLU A 222 -0.14 24.49 -10.15
CA GLU A 222 -1.53 24.61 -10.58
C GLU A 222 -2.48 24.92 -9.40
N MET A 223 -2.29 24.27 -8.25
CA MET A 223 -3.07 24.55 -7.04
C MET A 223 -2.85 25.99 -6.53
N ASN A 224 -1.62 26.51 -6.59
CA ASN A 224 -1.33 27.89 -6.22
C ASN A 224 -2.05 28.89 -7.14
N LYS A 225 -2.09 28.63 -8.45
CA LYS A 225 -2.85 29.47 -9.40
C LYS A 225 -4.34 29.47 -9.11
N ILE A 226 -4.92 28.31 -8.79
CA ILE A 226 -6.33 28.20 -8.37
C ILE A 226 -6.60 29.04 -7.12
N ARG A 227 -5.69 29.00 -6.12
CA ARG A 227 -5.79 29.83 -4.92
C ARG A 227 -5.68 31.32 -5.23
N GLU A 228 -4.68 31.71 -6.02
CA GLU A 228 -4.46 33.10 -6.43
C GLU A 228 -5.65 33.66 -7.22
N GLN A 229 -6.33 32.84 -8.04
CA GLN A 229 -7.55 33.27 -8.75
C GLN A 229 -8.69 33.59 -7.80
N HIS A 230 -8.75 32.88 -6.68
CA HIS A 230 -9.74 33.13 -5.64
C HIS A 230 -9.40 34.37 -4.80
N GLU A 231 -8.14 34.51 -4.38
CA GLU A 231 -7.68 35.61 -3.53
C GLU A 231 -7.58 36.94 -4.31
N GLU A 232 -7.16 36.88 -5.57
CA GLU A 232 -6.84 38.04 -6.40
C GLU A 232 -7.36 37.88 -7.85
N PRO A 233 -8.70 37.82 -8.06
CA PRO A 233 -9.31 37.47 -9.36
C PRO A 233 -8.92 38.41 -10.51
N TYR A 234 -8.43 39.62 -10.21
CA TYR A 234 -8.01 40.61 -11.19
C TYR A 234 -6.56 40.44 -11.69
N LYS A 235 -5.73 39.61 -11.02
CA LYS A 235 -4.30 39.46 -11.37
C LYS A 235 -4.01 38.34 -12.35
N ILE A 236 -4.90 37.36 -12.47
CA ILE A 236 -4.68 36.21 -13.35
C ILE A 236 -5.31 36.47 -14.71
N LYS A 237 -4.54 36.22 -15.78
CA LYS A 237 -5.01 36.32 -17.16
C LYS A 237 -6.33 35.56 -17.29
N ALA A 238 -7.30 36.15 -17.97
CA ALA A 238 -8.68 35.68 -18.11
C ALA A 238 -8.88 34.24 -18.68
N ASN A 239 -7.82 33.47 -18.91
CA ASN A 239 -7.84 32.18 -19.61
C ASN A 239 -7.08 31.05 -18.87
N PHE A 240 -6.86 31.13 -17.54
CA PHE A 240 -6.31 29.96 -16.83
C PHE A 240 -7.42 28.91 -16.63
N GLU A 241 -7.21 27.74 -17.23
CA GLU A 241 -8.05 26.56 -17.11
C GLU A 241 -7.20 25.44 -16.48
N PRO A 242 -7.61 24.90 -15.31
CA PRO A 242 -6.90 23.80 -14.65
C PRO A 242 -6.84 22.55 -15.54
N VAL A 243 -5.65 21.96 -15.71
CA VAL A 243 -5.43 20.75 -16.51
C VAL A 243 -5.34 19.52 -15.61
N ILE A 244 -4.63 19.65 -14.49
CA ILE A 244 -4.46 18.60 -13.48
C ILE A 244 -5.73 18.51 -12.64
N TYR A 245 -6.19 19.65 -12.13
CA TYR A 245 -7.34 19.80 -11.27
C TYR A 245 -8.59 20.18 -12.07
N GLU A 246 -8.98 19.33 -13.02
CA GLU A 246 -10.27 19.50 -13.70
C GLU A 246 -11.40 19.19 -12.70
N ARG A 247 -12.22 20.20 -12.37
CA ARG A 247 -13.27 20.11 -11.36
C ARG A 247 -14.22 18.93 -11.55
N SER A 248 -14.66 18.71 -12.79
CA SER A 248 -15.58 17.62 -13.16
C SER A 248 -15.07 16.24 -12.71
N ARG A 249 -13.77 15.97 -12.93
CA ARG A 249 -13.11 14.71 -12.54
C ARG A 249 -13.07 14.56 -11.03
N TYR A 250 -12.70 15.63 -10.33
CA TYR A 250 -12.58 15.62 -8.88
C TYR A 250 -13.93 15.53 -8.17
N THR A 251 -14.99 16.12 -8.72
CA THR A 251 -16.36 15.88 -8.28
C THR A 251 -16.70 14.38 -8.40
N GLY A 252 -16.38 13.75 -9.54
CA GLY A 252 -16.57 12.31 -9.72
C GLY A 252 -15.78 11.46 -8.72
N TYR A 253 -14.50 11.77 -8.51
CA TYR A 253 -13.63 11.06 -7.57
C TYR A 253 -14.12 11.16 -6.13
N ILE A 254 -14.47 12.36 -5.67
CA ILE A 254 -14.90 12.57 -4.29
C ILE A 254 -16.26 11.98 -4.03
N THR A 255 -17.22 12.10 -4.95
CA THR A 255 -18.56 11.50 -4.78
C THR A 255 -18.50 9.99 -4.73
N ARG A 256 -17.74 9.34 -5.65
CA ARG A 256 -17.62 7.88 -5.67
C ARG A 256 -16.90 7.35 -4.43
N THR A 257 -15.80 8.01 -4.05
CA THR A 257 -15.05 7.64 -2.83
C THR A 257 -15.90 7.85 -1.57
N HIS A 258 -16.64 8.95 -1.48
CA HIS A 258 -17.54 9.23 -0.35
C HIS A 258 -18.59 8.13 -0.19
N ASN A 259 -19.35 7.85 -1.25
CA ASN A 259 -20.40 6.83 -1.22
C ASN A 259 -19.84 5.46 -0.83
N PHE A 260 -18.69 5.07 -1.40
CA PHE A 260 -18.03 3.82 -1.05
C PHE A 260 -17.67 3.72 0.44
N ILE A 261 -17.13 4.81 1.01
CA ILE A 261 -16.79 4.84 2.44
C ILE A 261 -18.04 4.71 3.30
N ILE A 262 -19.13 5.40 2.94
CA ILE A 262 -20.41 5.31 3.65
C ILE A 262 -20.93 3.86 3.63
N ASP A 263 -21.00 3.24 2.45
CA ASP A 263 -21.46 1.85 2.29
C ASP A 263 -20.64 0.86 3.13
N GLU A 264 -19.31 0.99 3.14
CA GLU A 264 -18.45 0.11 3.94
C GLU A 264 -18.60 0.36 5.45
N LEU A 265 -18.82 1.60 5.88
CA LEU A 265 -19.08 1.93 7.28
C LEU A 265 -20.44 1.37 7.75
N GLU A 266 -21.47 1.44 6.91
CA GLU A 266 -22.79 0.86 7.18
C GLU A 266 -22.71 -0.66 7.32
N LYS A 267 -22.02 -1.36 6.41
CA LYS A 267 -21.79 -2.81 6.52
C LYS A 267 -21.08 -3.20 7.82
N ILE A 268 -20.08 -2.41 8.24
CA ILE A 268 -19.38 -2.63 9.50
C ILE A 268 -20.33 -2.44 10.69
N GLU A 269 -21.23 -1.46 10.64
CA GLU A 269 -22.24 -1.23 11.68
C GLU A 269 -23.25 -2.38 11.76
N GLU A 270 -23.79 -2.83 10.63
CA GLU A 270 -24.71 -3.96 10.55
C GLU A 270 -24.11 -5.24 11.12
N LEU A 271 -22.88 -5.56 10.73
CA LEU A 271 -22.14 -6.72 11.23
C LEU A 271 -21.96 -6.63 12.75
N ASN A 272 -21.60 -5.45 13.27
CA ASN A 272 -21.44 -5.24 14.71
C ASN A 272 -22.77 -5.38 15.47
N LEU A 273 -23.89 -4.96 14.88
CA LEU A 273 -25.22 -5.16 15.46
C LEU A 273 -25.61 -6.63 15.47
N GLU A 274 -25.34 -7.37 14.39
CA GLU A 274 -25.60 -8.81 14.31
C GLU A 274 -24.79 -9.57 15.36
N ILE A 275 -23.49 -9.26 15.50
CA ILE A 275 -22.62 -9.83 16.53
C ILE A 275 -23.18 -9.55 17.92
N LYS A 276 -23.59 -8.30 18.22
CA LYS A 276 -24.18 -7.96 19.51
C LYS A 276 -25.48 -8.72 19.79
N LYS A 277 -26.34 -8.90 18.79
CA LYS A 277 -27.57 -9.69 18.93
C LYS A 277 -27.25 -11.15 19.24
N LYS A 278 -26.29 -11.75 18.54
CA LYS A 278 -25.82 -13.13 18.80
C LYS A 278 -25.27 -13.27 20.21
N LEU A 279 -24.41 -12.34 20.65
CA LEU A 279 -23.88 -12.29 22.02
C LEU A 279 -24.97 -12.22 23.08
N ASN A 280 -25.98 -11.39 22.86
CA ASN A 280 -27.08 -11.23 23.80
C ASN A 280 -28.06 -12.42 23.81
N SER A 281 -28.04 -13.25 22.76
CA SER A 281 -28.86 -14.47 22.64
C SER A 281 -28.18 -15.73 23.20
N LEU A 282 -26.89 -15.67 23.53
CA LEU A 282 -26.21 -16.76 24.22
C LEU A 282 -26.80 -16.91 25.62
N PRO A 283 -26.96 -18.16 26.14
CA PRO A 283 -27.41 -18.36 27.50
C PRO A 283 -26.49 -17.59 28.44
N LYS A 284 -27.07 -16.74 29.29
CA LYS A 284 -26.37 -16.23 30.48
C LYS A 284 -26.18 -17.41 31.42
N GLU A 285 -25.20 -18.27 31.15
CA GLU A 285 -24.76 -19.22 32.17
C GLU A 285 -24.40 -18.41 33.41
N LYS A 286 -24.91 -18.82 34.58
CA LYS A 286 -24.37 -18.34 35.84
C LYS A 286 -22.86 -18.49 35.73
N PRO A 287 -22.05 -17.47 36.11
CA PRO A 287 -20.61 -17.63 36.09
C PRO A 287 -20.31 -18.88 36.90
N ALA A 288 -19.81 -19.93 36.23
CA ALA A 288 -19.25 -21.05 36.94
C ALA A 288 -18.18 -20.45 37.87
N GLU A 289 -18.28 -20.72 39.17
CA GLU A 289 -17.52 -20.09 40.25
C GLU A 289 -15.98 -20.19 40.10
N GLU A 290 -15.45 -20.72 38.99
CA GLU A 290 -14.03 -20.93 38.75
C GLU A 290 -13.52 -20.48 37.37
N SER A 291 -14.14 -19.45 36.77
CA SER A 291 -13.61 -18.84 35.53
C SER A 291 -12.99 -17.46 35.76
N LYS A 292 -12.26 -17.26 36.86
CA LYS A 292 -11.48 -16.03 37.08
C LYS A 292 -10.23 -16.05 36.21
N ILE A 293 -10.22 -15.28 35.13
CA ILE A 293 -8.99 -14.93 34.42
C ILE A 293 -8.20 -13.98 35.34
N ARG A 294 -7.02 -14.41 35.81
CA ARG A 294 -6.09 -13.55 36.55
C ARG A 294 -4.94 -13.17 35.63
N TYR A 295 -4.61 -11.89 35.61
CA TYR A 295 -3.46 -11.32 34.92
C TYR A 295 -2.50 -10.71 35.93
N SER A 296 -1.21 -10.90 35.71
CA SER A 296 -0.15 -10.25 36.47
C SER A 296 0.89 -9.68 35.51
N PHE A 297 1.37 -8.48 35.81
CA PHE A 297 2.42 -7.80 35.05
C PHE A 297 3.74 -7.91 35.82
N ASN A 298 4.81 -8.33 35.17
CA ASN A 298 6.14 -8.24 35.77
C ASN A 298 6.66 -6.80 35.61
N LYS A 299 7.24 -6.23 36.68
CA LYS A 299 7.69 -4.83 36.79
C LYS A 299 8.66 -4.35 35.70
N ASN A 300 9.23 -5.25 34.90
CA ASN A 300 10.17 -4.93 33.82
C ASN A 300 9.54 -4.94 32.40
N GLY A 301 8.21 -4.95 32.27
CA GLY A 301 7.50 -4.34 31.12
C GLY A 301 7.32 -5.14 29.83
N ASN A 302 8.00 -6.28 29.63
CA ASN A 302 7.92 -7.00 28.34
C ASN A 302 7.17 -8.33 28.37
N LYS A 303 6.85 -8.86 29.55
CA LYS A 303 6.20 -10.17 29.70
C LYS A 303 4.89 -10.09 30.49
N CYS A 304 3.84 -10.68 29.95
CA CYS A 304 2.52 -10.81 30.56
C CYS A 304 2.21 -12.29 30.81
N TYR A 305 1.51 -12.58 31.90
CA TYR A 305 1.05 -13.94 32.21
C TYR A 305 -0.47 -13.94 32.32
N VAL A 306 -1.10 -14.91 31.66
CA VAL A 306 -2.57 -15.10 31.74
C VAL A 306 -2.85 -16.52 32.18
N LYS A 307 -3.64 -16.64 33.25
CA LYS A 307 -4.17 -17.92 33.72
C LYS A 307 -5.68 -17.96 33.45
N ILE A 308 -6.12 -18.98 32.71
CA ILE A 308 -7.53 -19.18 32.34
C ILE A 308 -8.03 -20.42 33.08
N GLY A 309 -8.74 -20.25 34.20
CA GLY A 309 -9.35 -21.35 34.96
C GLY A 309 -8.35 -22.47 35.31
N GLN A 310 -8.64 -23.68 34.84
CA GLN A 310 -7.89 -24.92 35.06
C GLN A 310 -6.78 -25.19 34.03
N PHE A 311 -6.49 -24.25 33.12
CA PHE A 311 -5.38 -24.37 32.18
C PHE A 311 -4.05 -23.87 32.78
N ASP A 312 -2.94 -24.43 32.31
CA ASP A 312 -1.60 -24.03 32.70
C ASP A 312 -1.31 -22.56 32.33
N GLU A 313 -0.44 -21.92 33.11
CA GLU A 313 -0.07 -20.52 32.96
C GLU A 313 0.55 -20.26 31.58
N MET A 314 0.01 -19.28 30.84
CA MET A 314 0.51 -18.89 29.53
C MET A 314 1.33 -17.61 29.65
N GLU A 315 2.58 -17.65 29.17
CA GLU A 315 3.47 -16.49 29.09
C GLU A 315 3.32 -15.80 27.73
N PHE A 316 3.37 -14.47 27.69
CA PHE A 316 3.30 -13.67 26.47
C PHE A 316 4.40 -12.62 26.47
N GLU A 317 5.03 -12.38 25.33
CA GLU A 317 5.98 -11.28 25.14
C GLU A 317 5.37 -10.19 24.25
N LYS A 318 5.44 -8.93 24.70
CA LYS A 318 4.89 -7.79 23.97
C LYS A 318 5.75 -7.52 22.74
N ASN A 319 5.30 -7.95 21.56
CA ASN A 319 5.92 -7.57 20.29
C ASN A 319 5.27 -6.25 19.77
N PRO A 320 6.04 -5.20 19.44
CA PRO A 320 5.52 -3.92 18.93
C PRO A 320 4.64 -4.01 17.67
N ALA A 321 4.56 -5.18 17.03
CA ALA A 321 3.73 -5.43 15.85
C ALA A 321 2.26 -5.85 16.12
N LEU A 322 1.73 -5.71 17.34
CA LEU A 322 0.36 -6.18 17.70
C LEU A 322 0.15 -7.70 17.50
N ILE A 323 1.19 -8.50 17.77
CA ILE A 323 1.12 -9.96 17.69
C ILE A 323 1.05 -10.54 19.10
N ILE A 324 0.01 -11.35 19.39
CA ILE A 324 -0.10 -12.14 20.62
C ILE A 324 0.28 -13.59 20.28
N ASN A 325 1.39 -14.07 20.83
CA ASN A 325 1.82 -15.45 20.69
C ASN A 325 1.25 -16.31 21.83
N PHE A 326 0.60 -17.43 21.51
CA PHE A 326 0.07 -18.34 22.52
C PHE A 326 1.07 -19.45 22.85
N PHE A 327 1.26 -19.75 24.13
CA PHE A 327 2.14 -20.82 24.60
C PHE A 327 1.35 -21.75 25.52
N CYS A 328 1.41 -23.05 25.27
CA CYS A 328 0.83 -24.06 26.16
C CYS A 328 1.96 -24.91 26.72
N ASN A 329 2.11 -24.91 28.03
CA ASN A 329 3.10 -25.74 28.72
C ASN A 329 2.35 -26.74 29.61
N SER A 330 1.93 -27.88 29.04
CA SER A 330 1.24 -28.92 29.80
C SER A 330 2.15 -30.11 30.08
N SER A 331 2.04 -30.67 31.28
CA SER A 331 2.76 -31.86 31.74
C SER A 331 2.52 -33.11 30.87
N LYS A 332 1.49 -33.11 30.02
CA LYS A 332 1.12 -34.22 29.14
C LYS A 332 1.77 -34.19 27.74
N TYR A 333 2.33 -33.05 27.34
CA TYR A 333 2.88 -32.85 25.99
C TYR A 333 4.20 -32.08 26.09
N LYS A 334 5.31 -32.80 26.34
CA LYS A 334 6.64 -32.20 26.44
C LYS A 334 7.10 -31.68 25.07
N ASN A 335 7.44 -30.39 25.02
CA ASN A 335 8.22 -29.72 23.97
C ASN A 335 7.62 -29.72 22.55
N ASP A 336 6.31 -29.50 22.42
CA ASP A 336 5.71 -29.22 21.11
C ASP A 336 5.49 -27.72 20.91
N TYR A 337 6.32 -27.12 20.06
CA TYR A 337 6.33 -25.69 19.76
C TYR A 337 5.44 -25.42 18.55
N LYS A 338 4.41 -24.59 18.71
CA LYS A 338 3.65 -24.06 17.56
C LYS A 338 3.36 -22.58 17.76
N SER A 339 3.99 -21.74 16.95
CA SER A 339 3.61 -20.35 16.78
C SER A 339 2.31 -20.28 15.97
N TYR A 340 1.34 -19.54 16.48
CA TYR A 340 0.15 -19.19 15.72
C TYR A 340 0.16 -17.68 15.50
N HIS A 341 0.27 -17.29 14.24
CA HIS A 341 -0.13 -15.97 13.81
C HIS A 341 -1.53 -16.12 13.23
N ASP A 342 -2.48 -15.33 13.74
CA ASP A 342 -2.95 -14.18 12.96
C ASP A 342 -4.42 -13.75 13.22
N PHE A 343 -4.60 -12.43 13.33
CA PHE A 343 -5.74 -11.69 12.77
C PHE A 343 -5.18 -10.71 11.72
N ASN A 344 -5.19 -11.16 10.45
CA ASN A 344 -4.80 -10.51 9.17
C ASN A 344 -3.32 -10.63 8.65
N GLY A 345 -3.04 -11.66 7.83
CA GLY A 345 -2.05 -11.74 6.74
C GLY A 345 -0.85 -12.70 6.87
N TYR A 346 -0.88 -13.82 6.10
CA TYR A 346 0.23 -14.66 5.52
C TYR A 346 1.13 -15.52 6.48
N TYR A 347 1.66 -16.77 6.23
CA TYR A 347 1.62 -17.87 5.22
C TYR A 347 2.15 -19.21 5.84
N LYS A 348 1.81 -20.36 5.21
CA LYS A 348 2.44 -21.74 5.11
C LYS A 348 2.73 -22.59 6.38
N PHE A 349 2.23 -23.85 6.39
CA PHE A 349 2.49 -24.88 7.41
C PHE A 349 3.46 -25.97 6.91
N GLU A 350 4.38 -26.43 7.77
CA GLU A 350 5.10 -27.71 7.62
C GLU A 350 4.52 -28.76 8.60
N LYS A 351 4.08 -29.87 8.01
CA LYS A 351 3.67 -31.18 8.58
C LYS A 351 2.30 -31.32 9.27
N ASP A 352 1.65 -32.40 8.84
CA ASP A 352 0.31 -32.88 9.19
C ASP A 352 0.17 -33.35 10.64
N ILE A 353 -0.90 -32.88 11.30
CA ILE A 353 -1.54 -33.55 12.44
C ILE A 353 -3.03 -33.65 12.11
N GLY A 354 -3.66 -34.79 12.43
CA GLY A 354 -5.06 -35.09 12.14
C GLY A 354 -6.02 -33.94 12.47
N SER A 355 -6.75 -33.50 11.45
CA SER A 355 -7.18 -32.11 11.27
C SER A 355 -8.49 -31.71 11.96
N SER A 356 -9.31 -32.63 12.47
CA SER A 356 -10.70 -32.29 12.81
C SER A 356 -10.90 -31.81 14.25
N ASP A 357 -10.42 -32.55 15.26
CA ASP A 357 -10.69 -32.20 16.67
C ASP A 357 -9.76 -31.11 17.22
N PHE A 358 -8.52 -31.03 16.72
CA PHE A 358 -7.58 -29.97 17.09
C PHE A 358 -7.96 -28.64 16.46
N ALA A 359 -8.34 -28.62 15.17
CA ALA A 359 -8.86 -27.41 14.54
C ALA A 359 -10.16 -26.94 15.19
N ARG A 360 -11.03 -27.87 15.62
CA ARG A 360 -12.26 -27.55 16.35
C ARG A 360 -11.97 -26.92 17.71
N ARG A 361 -11.08 -27.51 18.51
CA ARG A 361 -10.71 -26.96 19.84
C ARG A 361 -9.96 -25.64 19.73
N ILE A 362 -9.09 -25.47 18.74
CA ILE A 362 -8.41 -24.20 18.47
C ILE A 362 -9.40 -23.15 17.98
N LYS A 363 -10.41 -23.52 17.19
CA LYS A 363 -11.48 -22.60 16.78
C LYS A 363 -12.36 -22.19 17.96
N GLU A 364 -12.73 -23.12 18.85
CA GLU A 364 -13.48 -22.83 20.08
C GLU A 364 -12.70 -21.93 21.05
N ILE A 365 -11.39 -22.18 21.21
CA ILE A 365 -10.50 -21.32 22.00
C ILE A 365 -10.36 -19.95 21.33
N ASN A 366 -10.16 -19.90 20.01
CA ASN A 366 -10.05 -18.64 19.27
C ASN A 366 -11.33 -17.82 19.32
N GLU A 367 -12.51 -18.44 19.26
CA GLU A 367 -13.78 -17.71 19.38
C GLU A 367 -13.96 -17.17 20.80
N ARG A 368 -13.70 -17.98 21.84
CA ARG A 368 -13.79 -17.54 23.25
C ARG A 368 -12.74 -16.48 23.62
N VAL A 369 -11.53 -16.59 23.08
CA VAL A 369 -10.47 -15.58 23.24
C VAL A 369 -10.82 -14.33 22.44
N LYS A 370 -11.28 -14.43 21.19
CA LYS A 370 -11.78 -13.25 20.44
C LYS A 370 -12.87 -12.51 21.21
N GLU A 371 -13.80 -13.26 21.78
CA GLU A 371 -14.98 -12.72 22.46
C GLU A 371 -14.59 -11.99 23.75
N ASN A 372 -13.68 -12.55 24.54
CA ASN A 372 -13.18 -11.92 25.76
C ASN A 372 -12.14 -10.81 25.50
N THR A 373 -11.24 -11.00 24.53
CA THR A 373 -10.19 -10.04 24.19
C THR A 373 -10.75 -8.84 23.41
N LYS A 374 -11.83 -8.98 22.63
CA LYS A 374 -12.47 -7.84 21.95
C LYS A 374 -13.19 -6.89 22.93
N ASN A 375 -13.74 -7.42 24.03
CA ASN A 375 -14.28 -6.60 25.11
C ASN A 375 -13.17 -5.93 25.93
N LEU A 376 -12.11 -6.67 26.27
CA LEU A 376 -10.95 -6.16 27.00
C LEU A 376 -10.14 -5.12 26.21
N ILE A 377 -9.93 -5.33 24.90
CA ILE A 377 -9.27 -4.36 24.01
C ILE A 377 -10.12 -3.10 23.85
N ASN A 378 -11.45 -3.22 23.78
CA ASN A 378 -12.32 -2.04 23.76
C ASN A 378 -12.30 -1.28 25.10
N GLU A 379 -12.21 -1.96 26.25
CA GLU A 379 -12.01 -1.30 27.54
C GLU A 379 -10.64 -0.62 27.66
N ILE A 380 -9.57 -1.27 27.18
CA ILE A 380 -8.20 -0.73 27.20
C ILE A 380 -8.03 0.44 26.22
N ILE A 381 -8.65 0.40 25.04
CA ILE A 381 -8.56 1.47 24.04
C ILE A 381 -9.43 2.69 24.40
N LEU A 382 -10.56 2.49 25.11
CA LEU A 382 -11.47 3.59 25.48
C LEU A 382 -11.08 4.32 26.78
N GLN A 383 -10.17 3.76 27.60
CA GLN A 383 -9.60 4.50 28.72
C GLN A 383 -8.40 5.33 28.25
N LYS A 384 -8.61 6.65 28.09
CA LYS A 384 -7.49 7.61 28.12
C LYS A 384 -6.67 7.34 29.40
N PRO A 385 -5.33 7.45 29.38
CA PRO A 385 -4.55 7.34 30.59
C PRO A 385 -4.96 8.49 31.52
N LYS A 386 -5.80 8.20 32.51
CA LYS A 386 -5.77 8.99 33.73
C LYS A 386 -4.51 8.56 34.44
N ASN A 387 -3.53 9.46 34.47
CA ASN A 387 -2.55 9.45 35.54
C ASN A 387 -3.33 9.48 36.84
N ASP A 388 -3.46 8.34 37.49
CA ASP A 388 -3.70 8.24 38.92
C ASP A 388 -3.19 6.89 39.40
N ASN A 389 -2.08 6.93 40.13
CA ASN A 389 -1.68 5.87 41.04
C ASN A 389 -2.89 5.51 41.92
N LYS A 390 -3.48 4.33 41.72
CA LYS A 390 -4.18 3.59 42.77
C LYS A 390 -4.44 2.16 42.32
N ASN A 391 -3.89 1.22 43.09
CA ASN A 391 -4.40 -0.13 43.20
C ASN A 391 -5.91 -0.06 43.44
N ASN A 392 -6.71 -0.50 42.48
CA ASN A 392 -8.11 -0.80 42.74
C ASN A 392 -8.29 -2.31 42.61
N GLU A 393 -8.17 -2.98 43.74
CA GLU A 393 -8.94 -4.19 43.99
C GLU A 393 -10.42 -3.80 43.99
N LEU A 394 -11.23 -4.42 43.12
CA LEU A 394 -12.67 -4.41 43.24
C LEU A 394 -13.13 -5.83 43.56
N ASN A 395 -13.18 -6.10 44.86
CA ASN A 395 -14.02 -7.13 45.45
C ASN A 395 -15.36 -6.48 45.83
N GLN A 396 -16.43 -6.82 45.12
CA GLN A 396 -17.73 -7.33 45.62
C GLN A 396 -18.76 -7.33 44.49
#